data_AF-A0A1B9PMF9-F1
#
_entry.id   AF-A0A1B9PMF9-F1
#
_cell.length_a   1.000
_cell.length_b   1.000
_cell.length_c   1.000
_cell.angle_alpha   90.00
_cell.angle_beta   90.00
_cell.angle_gamma   90.00
#
_symmetry.space_group_name_H-M   'P 1'
#
loop_
_entity.id
_entity.type
_entity.pdbx_description
1 polymer ?
#
loop_
_entity_poly.entity_id
_entity_poly.type
_entity_poly.pdbx_seq_one_letter_code
_entity_poly.pdbx_strand_id
1 'polypeptide(L)'
;MSNLLVKIMFISLGLFISGCGDDKKTEKIKNKYEDTSLTDALDLQMLNQTNEAMKKLDKNDIWSGYSLSKQRIYMIKVDNGKPVGGYLINPSHYVNGAEQLGDNEDQGLNVFRYDINVKEAYKSLSANNGNGIYSFDYKVSGEGYYIQTYDMASVDINSGPADGSIRLLSHELFHSYQGKKFTQSSDYVQEMNGYPIQKNLIALSLLMRDVMKDLPTKLTKQDALSRLEKYVTIKSEEIRLDSSNGLLVKNMGLWQEQVEGSAYYVDTMLGKGIFPYAVGVTFFGSDGYNLDLTFGLNAQETFGWSYFYPSGASAIFLLEQAGFDIKKIEKGLSPYAAAKSIVSIDENDEVRLLAQMKIDYPWDLIEVIAEDYYKQYLSQ
;
A
#
# COMPACT_ATOMS: atom_id res chain seq x y z
N MET A 1 52.47 -25.12 4.21
CA MET A 1 53.48 -25.26 5.28
C MET A 1 54.07 -23.89 5.57
N SER A 2 54.24 -23.58 6.86
CA SER A 2 54.92 -22.41 7.49
C SER A 2 54.41 -21.00 7.12
N ASN A 3 53.60 -20.34 7.97
CA ASN A 3 53.98 -19.57 9.17
C ASN A 3 54.97 -18.43 8.89
N LEU A 4 54.56 -17.17 9.11
CA LEU A 4 55.11 -16.37 10.22
C LEU A 4 54.28 -15.11 10.51
N LEU A 5 53.76 -15.05 11.74
CA LEU A 5 53.32 -13.85 12.44
C LEU A 5 54.52 -12.92 12.73
N VAL A 6 54.31 -11.61 12.65
CA VAL A 6 55.06 -10.65 13.48
C VAL A 6 54.07 -9.71 14.16
N LYS A 7 53.92 -9.93 15.47
CA LYS A 7 53.36 -8.97 16.43
C LYS A 7 54.44 -7.94 16.75
N ILE A 8 54.10 -6.65 16.72
CA ILE A 8 54.82 -5.65 17.51
C ILE A 8 53.80 -4.95 18.39
N MET A 9 54.00 -5.16 19.69
CA MET A 9 53.29 -4.60 20.82
C MET A 9 54.24 -3.55 21.41
N PHE A 10 53.82 -2.29 21.49
CA PHE A 10 54.47 -1.30 22.34
C PHE A 10 53.42 -0.73 23.30
N ILE A 11 53.63 -1.07 24.57
CA ILE A 11 53.04 -0.45 25.75
C ILE A 11 54.01 0.64 26.19
N SER A 12 53.51 1.84 26.46
CA SER A 12 53.83 2.58 27.70
C SER A 12 53.05 3.89 27.82
N LEU A 13 52.36 4.03 28.96
CA LEU A 13 52.14 5.21 29.81
C LEU A 13 51.78 6.55 29.11
N GLY A 14 50.67 7.21 29.41
CA GLY A 14 50.09 7.42 30.73
C GLY A 14 50.23 8.90 31.09
N LEU A 15 49.20 9.70 30.83
CA LEU A 15 49.00 11.03 31.40
C LEU A 15 47.51 11.20 31.68
N PHE A 16 47.16 10.98 32.95
CA PHE A 16 45.90 11.42 33.53
C PHE A 16 45.95 12.94 33.62
N ILE A 17 45.05 13.62 32.92
CA ILE A 17 44.64 14.99 33.27
C ILE A 17 43.16 14.90 33.65
N SER A 18 42.93 14.99 34.95
CA SER A 18 41.65 15.24 35.57
C SER A 18 41.20 16.65 35.20
N GLY A 19 40.07 16.76 34.50
CA GLY A 19 39.40 18.03 34.26
C GLY A 19 37.90 17.84 34.41
N CYS A 20 37.35 18.30 35.54
CA CYS A 20 35.93 18.59 35.66
C CYS A 20 35.54 19.56 34.53
N GLY A 21 34.61 19.16 33.69
CA GLY A 21 34.00 20.00 32.67
C GLY A 21 32.52 19.73 32.67
N ASP A 22 31.75 20.76 32.98
CA ASP A 22 30.31 20.77 33.14
C ASP A 22 29.55 19.96 32.08
N ASP A 23 28.51 19.25 32.53
CA ASP A 23 27.46 18.67 31.71
C ASP A 23 26.77 19.78 30.88
N LYS A 24 27.37 20.12 29.74
CA LYS A 24 26.68 20.85 28.69
C LYS A 24 25.65 19.90 28.10
N LYS A 25 24.42 20.02 28.60
CA LYS A 25 23.22 19.68 27.85
C LYS A 25 23.43 20.14 26.41
N THR A 26 23.50 19.19 25.48
CA THR A 26 23.29 19.46 24.06
C THR A 26 21.86 19.95 23.91
N GLU A 27 21.66 21.26 24.09
CA GLU A 27 20.52 21.95 23.52
C GLU A 27 20.61 21.76 22.01
N LYS A 28 19.65 21.01 21.45
CA LYS A 28 19.38 21.06 20.02
C LYS A 28 19.04 22.51 19.69
N ILE A 29 19.99 23.25 19.15
CA ILE A 29 19.73 24.54 18.51
C ILE A 29 18.82 24.20 17.31
N LYS A 30 17.50 24.38 17.49
CA LYS A 30 16.61 24.56 16.34
C LYS A 30 17.05 25.88 15.71
N ASN A 31 17.77 25.81 14.59
CA ASN A 31 17.84 26.97 13.71
C ASN A 31 16.39 27.24 13.30
N LYS A 32 15.79 28.27 13.88
CA LYS A 32 14.48 28.76 13.50
C LYS A 32 14.65 29.31 12.09
N TYR A 33 14.10 28.63 11.08
CA TYR A 33 14.17 29.15 9.72
C TYR A 33 13.29 30.40 9.65
N GLU A 34 13.68 31.37 8.83
CA GLU A 34 12.87 32.57 8.63
C GLU A 34 11.54 32.20 7.98
N ASP A 35 10.47 32.92 8.33
CA ASP A 35 9.16 32.71 7.72
C ASP A 35 9.22 32.96 6.20
N THR A 36 8.56 32.13 5.41
CA THR A 36 8.48 32.25 3.95
C THR A 36 7.03 32.27 3.47
N SER A 37 6.83 32.49 2.17
CA SER A 37 5.52 32.54 1.51
C SER A 37 5.57 31.77 0.18
N LEU A 38 6.13 30.57 0.22
CA LEU A 38 6.34 29.71 -0.96
C LEU A 38 5.15 28.79 -1.23
N THR A 39 4.23 28.64 -0.26
CA THR A 39 3.03 27.79 -0.35
C THR A 39 1.73 28.59 -0.52
N ASP A 40 0.68 27.91 -1.00
CA ASP A 40 -0.70 28.34 -0.81
C ASP A 40 -1.51 27.37 0.08
N ALA A 41 -2.80 27.64 0.25
CA ALA A 41 -3.66 26.86 1.13
C ALA A 41 -3.74 25.37 0.75
N LEU A 42 -3.70 25.04 -0.55
CA LEU A 42 -3.75 23.65 -1.01
C LEU A 42 -2.43 22.94 -0.70
N ASP A 43 -1.31 23.63 -0.88
CA ASP A 43 0.03 23.11 -0.58
C ASP A 43 0.18 22.81 0.92
N LEU A 44 -0.30 23.74 1.77
CA LEU A 44 -0.31 23.54 3.23
C LEU A 44 -1.14 22.32 3.63
N GLN A 45 -2.29 22.08 2.98
CA GLN A 45 -3.09 20.89 3.22
C GLN A 45 -2.35 19.61 2.80
N MET A 46 -1.75 19.60 1.60
CA MET A 46 -0.97 18.45 1.10
C MET A 46 0.20 18.12 2.04
N LEU A 47 0.96 19.13 2.47
CA LEU A 47 2.09 18.95 3.39
C LEU A 47 1.63 18.48 4.76
N ASN A 48 0.53 19.02 5.29
CA ASN A 48 -0.03 18.58 6.57
C ASN A 48 -0.48 17.12 6.51
N GLN A 49 -1.22 16.71 5.47
CA GLN A 49 -1.65 15.33 5.31
C GLN A 49 -0.45 14.38 5.13
N THR A 50 0.59 14.80 4.40
CA THR A 50 1.85 14.04 4.25
C THR A 50 2.55 13.84 5.59
N ASN A 51 2.64 14.89 6.42
CA ASN A 51 3.23 14.81 7.74
C ASN A 51 2.45 13.89 8.70
N GLU A 52 1.12 13.98 8.70
CA GLU A 52 0.27 13.08 9.50
C GLU A 52 0.44 11.62 9.03
N ALA A 53 0.56 11.38 7.73
CA ALA A 53 0.88 10.05 7.18
C ALA A 53 2.24 9.53 7.66
N MET A 54 3.29 10.36 7.60
CA MET A 54 4.61 10.01 8.11
C MET A 54 4.56 9.65 9.61
N LYS A 55 3.94 10.49 10.44
CA LYS A 55 3.81 10.24 11.88
C LYS A 55 3.06 8.94 12.17
N LYS A 56 1.99 8.65 11.42
CA LYS A 56 1.15 7.47 11.67
C LYS A 56 1.87 6.18 11.29
N LEU A 57 2.55 6.15 10.15
CA LEU A 57 3.29 4.98 9.69
C LEU A 57 4.56 4.75 10.52
N ASP A 58 5.28 5.81 10.90
CA ASP A 58 6.51 5.72 11.69
C ASP A 58 6.28 5.21 13.12
N LYS A 59 5.06 5.37 13.66
CA LYS A 59 4.65 4.74 14.94
C LYS A 59 4.55 3.22 14.86
N ASN A 60 4.62 2.63 13.66
CA ASN A 60 4.44 1.21 13.39
C ASN A 60 3.03 0.69 13.75
N ASP A 61 2.02 1.58 13.69
CA ASP A 61 0.64 1.27 14.06
C ASP A 61 -0.12 0.44 12.99
N ILE A 62 0.39 0.39 11.74
CA ILE A 62 -0.29 -0.25 10.61
C ILE A 62 0.56 -1.39 10.04
N TRP A 63 1.80 -1.12 9.64
CA TRP A 63 2.73 -2.15 9.20
C TRP A 63 4.11 -1.91 9.80
N SER A 64 4.53 -2.81 10.68
CA SER A 64 5.78 -2.63 11.43
C SER A 64 7.00 -2.57 10.51
N GLY A 65 7.82 -1.53 10.67
CA GLY A 65 9.04 -1.28 9.90
C GLY A 65 8.83 -0.49 8.60
N TYR A 66 7.59 -0.25 8.18
CA TYR A 66 7.30 0.64 7.06
C TYR A 66 7.28 2.11 7.52
N SER A 67 7.92 2.98 6.75
CA SER A 67 8.12 4.38 7.11
C SER A 67 8.22 5.26 5.87
N LEU A 68 7.46 6.36 5.88
CA LEU A 68 7.48 7.38 4.82
C LEU A 68 8.53 8.48 5.08
N SER A 69 8.89 8.75 6.34
CA SER A 69 9.83 9.84 6.69
C SER A 69 11.24 9.66 6.15
N LYS A 70 11.58 8.46 5.67
CA LYS A 70 12.87 8.15 5.04
C LYS A 70 12.84 8.21 3.51
N GLN A 71 11.66 8.44 2.92
CA GLN A 71 11.49 8.47 1.48
C GLN A 71 11.74 9.88 0.95
N ARG A 72 12.46 9.95 -0.18
CA ARG A 72 12.64 11.16 -0.97
C ARG A 72 11.47 11.28 -1.93
N ILE A 73 10.67 12.31 -1.74
CA ILE A 73 9.40 12.50 -2.46
C ILE A 73 9.47 13.84 -3.20
N TYR A 74 8.96 13.88 -4.42
CA TYR A 74 8.77 15.11 -5.17
C TYR A 74 7.30 15.23 -5.61
N MET A 75 6.54 16.04 -4.86
CA MET A 75 5.12 16.28 -5.10
C MET A 75 4.97 17.37 -6.15
N ILE A 76 4.24 17.09 -7.22
CA ILE A 76 4.03 18.00 -8.36
C ILE A 76 2.60 18.53 -8.30
N LYS A 77 2.44 19.83 -8.12
CA LYS A 77 1.13 20.48 -8.14
C LYS A 77 0.62 20.60 -9.57
N VAL A 78 -0.60 20.14 -9.78
CA VAL A 78 -1.30 20.26 -11.06
C VAL A 78 -2.52 21.17 -10.89
N ASP A 79 -2.64 22.14 -11.79
CA ASP A 79 -3.83 22.97 -11.93
C ASP A 79 -4.29 22.97 -13.39
N ASN A 80 -5.56 22.68 -13.63
CA ASN A 80 -6.16 22.57 -14.97
C ASN A 80 -5.32 21.70 -15.93
N GLY A 81 -4.83 20.56 -15.43
CA GLY A 81 -4.00 19.61 -16.19
C GLY A 81 -2.58 20.08 -16.51
N LYS A 82 -2.09 21.14 -15.85
CA LYS A 82 -0.74 21.67 -16.06
C LYS A 82 0.06 21.68 -14.75
N PRO A 83 1.36 21.32 -14.79
CA PRO A 83 2.22 21.44 -13.61
C PRO A 83 2.49 22.92 -13.33
N VAL A 84 2.21 23.36 -12.10
CA VAL A 84 2.33 24.77 -11.68
C VAL A 84 3.37 25.00 -10.58
N GLY A 85 3.83 23.95 -9.91
CA GLY A 85 4.90 24.01 -8.91
C GLY A 85 5.22 22.64 -8.34
N GLY A 86 6.27 22.54 -7.52
CA GLY A 86 6.56 21.28 -6.86
C GLY A 86 7.38 21.39 -5.59
N TYR A 87 7.33 20.32 -4.78
CA TYR A 87 7.93 20.28 -3.44
C TYR A 87 8.76 19.01 -3.26
N LEU A 88 10.05 19.19 -2.99
CA LEU A 88 10.95 18.11 -2.57
C LEU A 88 10.79 17.91 -1.07
N ILE A 89 10.46 16.70 -0.66
CA ILE A 89 10.29 16.29 0.74
C ILE A 89 11.40 15.28 1.08
N ASN A 90 12.06 15.53 2.21
CA ASN A 90 13.21 14.80 2.73
C ASN A 90 14.40 14.68 1.75
N PRO A 91 14.84 15.76 1.07
CA PRO A 91 16.08 15.70 0.29
C PRO A 91 17.27 15.39 1.22
N SER A 92 18.20 14.53 0.78
CA SER A 92 19.38 14.16 1.60
C SER A 92 20.48 15.23 1.60
N HIS A 93 20.41 16.20 0.71
CA HIS A 93 21.39 17.28 0.57
C HIS A 93 20.76 18.51 -0.08
N TYR A 94 21.49 19.63 -0.09
CA TYR A 94 21.07 20.85 -0.76
C TYR A 94 20.87 20.64 -2.26
N VAL A 95 19.70 20.98 -2.78
CA VAL A 95 19.39 20.92 -4.21
C VAL A 95 19.48 22.32 -4.80
N ASN A 96 20.33 22.50 -5.81
CA ASN A 96 20.53 23.80 -6.46
C ASN A 96 19.20 24.35 -7.01
N GLY A 97 18.86 25.57 -6.58
CA GLY A 97 17.63 26.26 -6.96
C GLY A 97 16.36 25.69 -6.33
N ALA A 98 16.49 24.87 -5.28
CA ALA A 98 15.41 24.60 -4.35
C ALA A 98 15.44 25.63 -3.20
N GLU A 99 14.27 26.12 -2.80
CA GLU A 99 14.10 27.08 -1.72
C GLU A 99 13.45 26.38 -0.53
N GLN A 100 14.11 26.40 0.63
CA GLN A 100 13.57 25.74 1.83
C GLN A 100 12.35 26.51 2.34
N LEU A 101 11.31 25.78 2.73
CA LEU A 101 10.15 26.37 3.40
C LEU A 101 10.51 26.75 4.84
N GLY A 102 9.98 27.88 5.28
CA GLY A 102 10.09 28.39 6.64
C GLY A 102 9.17 27.66 7.62
N ASP A 103 9.44 27.86 8.91
CA ASP A 103 8.73 27.20 10.03
C ASP A 103 7.21 27.44 10.03
N ASN A 104 6.73 28.48 9.33
CA ASN A 104 5.32 28.82 9.22
C ASN A 104 4.55 27.98 8.19
N GLU A 105 5.24 27.34 7.24
CA GLU A 105 4.61 26.62 6.13
C GLU A 105 5.15 25.19 5.90
N ASP A 106 6.24 24.79 6.54
CA ASP A 106 6.86 23.46 6.40
C ASP A 106 6.00 22.28 6.94
N GLN A 107 4.99 22.58 7.76
CA GLN A 107 4.18 21.61 8.50
C GLN A 107 5.02 20.62 9.34
N GLY A 108 6.22 21.01 9.76
CA GLY A 108 7.19 20.16 10.47
C GLY A 108 7.92 19.13 9.59
N LEU A 109 7.90 19.30 8.27
CA LEU A 109 8.63 18.47 7.30
C LEU A 109 9.95 19.13 6.89
N ASN A 110 10.90 18.32 6.44
CA ASN A 110 12.05 18.82 5.69
C ASN A 110 11.66 19.00 4.22
N VAL A 111 11.19 20.20 3.85
CA VAL A 111 10.60 20.44 2.52
C VAL A 111 11.15 21.69 1.85
N PHE A 112 11.33 21.59 0.53
CA PHE A 112 11.83 22.65 -0.33
C PHE A 112 10.93 22.83 -1.54
N ARG A 113 10.58 24.08 -1.88
CA ARG A 113 9.97 24.41 -3.16
C ARG A 113 11.00 24.23 -4.26
N TYR A 114 10.63 23.54 -5.33
CA TYR A 114 11.51 23.22 -6.44
C TYR A 114 10.74 23.20 -7.76
N ASP A 115 10.77 24.33 -8.45
CA ASP A 115 10.01 24.54 -9.69
C ASP A 115 10.84 24.32 -10.96
N ILE A 116 12.18 24.27 -10.84
CA ILE A 116 13.13 24.25 -11.98
C ILE A 116 12.79 23.16 -13.00
N ASN A 117 12.50 21.94 -12.53
CA ASN A 117 12.26 20.78 -13.38
C ASN A 117 10.81 20.27 -13.34
N VAL A 118 9.87 21.05 -12.79
CA VAL A 118 8.49 20.57 -12.57
C VAL A 118 7.82 20.11 -13.88
N LYS A 119 8.06 20.81 -14.99
CA LYS A 119 7.51 20.45 -16.31
C LYS A 119 8.13 19.17 -16.88
N GLU A 120 9.41 18.94 -16.63
CA GLU A 120 10.10 17.73 -17.09
C GLU A 120 9.70 16.52 -16.23
N ALA A 121 9.66 16.70 -14.92
CA ALA A 121 9.18 15.68 -13.99
C ALA A 121 7.74 15.26 -14.32
N TYR A 122 6.85 16.21 -14.55
CA TYR A 122 5.47 15.93 -14.95
C TYR A 122 5.39 15.15 -16.28
N LYS A 123 6.17 15.54 -17.30
CA LYS A 123 6.22 14.80 -18.58
C LYS A 123 6.72 13.36 -18.40
N SER A 124 7.66 13.15 -17.48
CA SER A 124 8.20 11.81 -17.23
C SER A 124 7.17 10.81 -16.71
N LEU A 125 6.09 11.30 -16.07
CA LEU A 125 5.00 10.46 -15.56
C LEU A 125 4.23 9.73 -16.67
N SER A 126 4.20 10.29 -17.88
CA SER A 126 3.56 9.67 -19.06
C SER A 126 4.58 9.09 -20.05
N ALA A 127 5.88 9.19 -19.77
CA ALA A 127 6.91 8.62 -20.62
C ALA A 127 6.91 7.09 -20.51
N ASN A 128 7.28 6.39 -21.59
CA ASN A 128 7.42 4.93 -21.62
C ASN A 128 6.17 4.16 -21.13
N ASN A 129 4.97 4.56 -21.58
CA ASN A 129 3.68 4.01 -21.14
C ASN A 129 3.38 4.21 -19.64
N GLY A 130 3.92 5.28 -19.04
CA GLY A 130 3.64 5.65 -17.66
C GLY A 130 2.17 6.02 -17.44
N ASN A 131 1.72 5.92 -16.19
CA ASN A 131 0.33 6.14 -15.79
C ASN A 131 -0.07 7.63 -15.73
N GLY A 132 0.87 8.56 -15.87
CA GLY A 132 0.62 10.00 -15.83
C GLY A 132 0.43 10.60 -14.44
N ILE A 133 0.53 9.79 -13.38
CA ILE A 133 0.23 10.18 -11.99
C ILE A 133 1.46 10.06 -11.09
N TYR A 134 2.21 8.96 -11.17
CA TYR A 134 3.41 8.72 -10.36
C TYR A 134 4.55 8.01 -11.11
N SER A 135 5.76 8.07 -10.55
CA SER A 135 6.92 7.29 -11.02
C SER A 135 7.97 7.13 -9.90
N PHE A 136 8.81 6.11 -10.02
CA PHE A 136 9.93 5.85 -9.12
C PHE A 136 11.25 6.31 -9.73
N ASP A 137 12.22 6.62 -8.87
CA ASP A 137 13.61 6.90 -9.22
C ASP A 137 13.87 8.09 -10.18
N TYR A 138 12.93 9.05 -10.28
CA TYR A 138 13.15 10.30 -11.01
C TYR A 138 14.35 11.06 -10.45
N LYS A 139 15.24 11.53 -11.32
CA LYS A 139 16.53 12.10 -10.88
C LYS A 139 16.44 13.59 -10.61
N VAL A 140 16.75 13.98 -9.37
CA VAL A 140 17.01 15.37 -8.97
C VAL A 140 18.40 15.41 -8.34
N SER A 141 19.32 16.22 -8.90
CA SER A 141 20.72 16.29 -8.46
C SER A 141 21.42 14.93 -8.35
N GLY A 142 21.13 14.00 -9.28
CA GLY A 142 21.70 12.65 -9.30
C GLY A 142 21.05 11.65 -8.32
N GLU A 143 20.12 12.10 -7.49
CA GLU A 143 19.40 11.27 -6.52
C GLU A 143 18.02 10.85 -7.05
N GLY A 144 17.60 9.63 -6.72
CA GLY A 144 16.27 9.11 -7.08
C GLY A 144 15.19 9.58 -6.11
N TYR A 145 14.09 10.10 -6.66
CA TYR A 145 12.88 10.52 -5.96
C TYR A 145 11.69 9.70 -6.46
N TYR A 146 10.78 9.39 -5.55
CA TYR A 146 9.39 9.09 -5.93
C TYR A 146 8.73 10.41 -6.36
N ILE A 147 8.13 10.45 -7.54
CA ILE A 147 7.38 11.61 -8.02
C ILE A 147 5.90 11.27 -8.11
N GLN A 148 5.04 12.22 -7.74
CA GLN A 148 3.59 12.08 -7.87
C GLN A 148 2.92 13.44 -8.06
N THR A 149 1.80 13.47 -8.78
CA THR A 149 0.94 14.65 -8.87
C THR A 149 -0.02 14.79 -7.69
N TYR A 150 -0.39 16.02 -7.39
CA TYR A 150 -1.57 16.35 -6.56
C TYR A 150 -2.29 17.56 -7.13
N ASP A 151 -3.60 17.64 -6.90
CA ASP A 151 -4.46 18.74 -7.30
C ASP A 151 -5.52 19.02 -6.22
N MET A 152 -6.47 19.91 -6.52
CA MET A 152 -7.55 20.24 -5.58
C MET A 152 -8.41 19.03 -5.24
N ALA A 153 -8.79 18.22 -6.23
CA ALA A 153 -9.69 17.09 -6.03
C ALA A 153 -9.04 15.97 -5.19
N SER A 154 -7.72 15.83 -5.26
CA SER A 154 -6.98 14.78 -4.56
C SER A 154 -6.50 15.14 -3.15
N VAL A 155 -6.66 16.40 -2.73
CA VAL A 155 -6.18 16.94 -1.44
C VAL A 155 -7.24 17.71 -0.65
N ASP A 156 -8.13 18.47 -1.29
CA ASP A 156 -9.09 19.32 -0.57
C ASP A 156 -10.20 18.48 0.06
N ILE A 157 -10.20 18.43 1.39
CA ILE A 157 -11.16 17.70 2.26
C ILE A 157 -12.63 18.04 2.01
N ASN A 158 -12.91 19.14 1.32
CA ASN A 158 -14.26 19.58 1.00
C ASN A 158 -14.72 19.20 -0.43
N SER A 159 -13.83 18.63 -1.25
CA SER A 159 -14.04 18.41 -2.69
C SER A 159 -14.36 16.96 -3.11
N GLY A 160 -14.33 15.99 -2.19
CA GLY A 160 -14.52 14.57 -2.51
C GLY A 160 -13.69 13.67 -1.60
N PRO A 161 -13.34 12.42 -1.99
CA PRO A 161 -12.36 11.60 -1.27
C PRO A 161 -10.98 12.26 -1.40
N ALA A 162 -10.75 13.26 -0.57
CA ALA A 162 -9.59 14.13 -0.49
C ALA A 162 -8.34 13.45 0.09
N ASP A 163 -8.30 12.13 0.00
CA ASP A 163 -7.24 11.25 0.46
C ASP A 163 -6.53 10.60 -0.72
N GLY A 164 -7.01 10.80 -1.95
CA GLY A 164 -6.47 10.17 -3.16
C GLY A 164 -4.96 10.32 -3.29
N SER A 165 -4.42 11.54 -3.10
CA SER A 165 -2.98 11.75 -3.21
C SER A 165 -2.18 11.03 -2.12
N ILE A 166 -2.63 11.07 -0.86
CA ILE A 166 -1.87 10.51 0.27
C ILE A 166 -2.01 9.00 0.35
N ARG A 167 -3.18 8.46 0.02
CA ARG A 167 -3.39 7.01 -0.10
C ARG A 167 -2.51 6.44 -1.19
N LEU A 168 -2.52 7.03 -2.39
CA LEU A 168 -1.64 6.61 -3.48
C LEU A 168 -0.16 6.70 -3.10
N LEU A 169 0.28 7.82 -2.50
CA LEU A 169 1.65 7.99 -2.01
C LEU A 169 2.06 6.86 -1.07
N SER A 170 1.19 6.52 -0.10
CA SER A 170 1.45 5.47 0.86
C SER A 170 1.42 4.06 0.26
N HIS A 171 0.57 3.83 -0.75
CA HIS A 171 0.43 2.58 -1.48
C HIS A 171 1.68 2.29 -2.31
N GLU A 172 2.07 3.24 -3.15
CA GLU A 172 3.18 3.09 -4.09
C GLU A 172 4.53 2.99 -3.38
N LEU A 173 4.75 3.82 -2.34
CA LEU A 173 5.95 3.69 -1.51
C LEU A 173 5.97 2.42 -0.67
N PHE A 174 4.82 1.78 -0.44
CA PHE A 174 4.78 0.46 0.18
C PHE A 174 5.31 -0.62 -0.77
N HIS A 175 5.06 -0.53 -2.09
CA HIS A 175 5.72 -1.42 -3.05
C HIS A 175 7.25 -1.28 -3.03
N SER A 176 7.78 -0.07 -2.84
CA SER A 176 9.23 0.13 -2.61
C SER A 176 9.74 -0.54 -1.34
N TYR A 177 8.91 -0.62 -0.30
CA TYR A 177 9.21 -1.38 0.92
C TYR A 177 9.14 -2.89 0.67
N GLN A 178 8.11 -3.37 -0.02
CA GLN A 178 7.94 -4.77 -0.40
C GLN A 178 9.12 -5.27 -1.22
N GLY A 179 9.55 -4.53 -2.25
CA GLY A 179 10.70 -4.91 -3.08
C GLY A 179 12.01 -5.10 -2.31
N LYS A 180 12.13 -4.51 -1.10
CA LYS A 180 13.30 -4.65 -0.22
C LYS A 180 13.14 -5.70 0.87
N LYS A 181 11.90 -6.06 1.24
CA LYS A 181 11.60 -6.82 2.46
C LYS A 181 10.84 -8.12 2.21
N PHE A 182 10.03 -8.16 1.16
CA PHE A 182 9.19 -9.29 0.84
C PHE A 182 10.00 -10.31 0.05
N THR A 183 9.80 -11.58 0.40
CA THR A 183 10.33 -12.70 -0.38
C THR A 183 9.32 -13.06 -1.45
N GLN A 184 9.75 -13.07 -2.70
CA GLN A 184 8.93 -13.50 -3.82
C GLN A 184 8.87 -15.03 -3.89
N SER A 185 7.68 -15.57 -4.17
CA SER A 185 7.51 -17.00 -4.42
C SER A 185 8.29 -17.41 -5.68
N SER A 186 8.94 -18.58 -5.65
CA SER A 186 9.58 -19.15 -6.84
C SER A 186 8.59 -19.49 -7.95
N ASP A 187 7.34 -19.73 -7.57
CA ASP A 187 6.28 -20.17 -8.48
C ASP A 187 5.49 -18.97 -9.02
N TYR A 188 5.94 -17.74 -8.74
CA TYR A 188 5.25 -16.53 -9.19
C TYR A 188 5.13 -16.46 -10.72
N VAL A 189 3.92 -16.13 -11.17
CA VAL A 189 3.62 -15.81 -12.56
C VAL A 189 2.66 -14.62 -12.59
N GLN A 190 2.76 -13.79 -13.62
CA GLN A 190 1.84 -12.69 -13.88
C GLN A 190 1.40 -12.74 -15.34
N GLU A 191 0.18 -13.20 -15.56
CA GLU A 191 -0.39 -13.37 -16.89
C GLU A 191 -1.87 -12.96 -16.86
N MET A 192 -2.12 -11.65 -16.88
CA MET A 192 -3.47 -11.08 -16.74
C MET A 192 -4.44 -11.62 -17.81
N ASN A 193 -4.02 -11.68 -19.07
CA ASN A 193 -4.86 -12.17 -20.16
C ASN A 193 -5.11 -13.69 -20.12
N GLY A 194 -4.30 -14.43 -19.37
CA GLY A 194 -4.45 -15.87 -19.18
C GLY A 194 -5.27 -16.22 -17.94
N TYR A 195 -5.53 -15.25 -17.05
CA TYR A 195 -6.21 -15.50 -15.78
C TYR A 195 -7.62 -16.05 -16.02
N PRO A 196 -8.01 -17.18 -15.38
CA PRO A 196 -9.25 -17.88 -15.71
C PRO A 196 -10.46 -17.06 -15.27
N ILE A 197 -11.20 -16.52 -16.24
CA ILE A 197 -12.51 -15.90 -16.01
C ILE A 197 -13.59 -16.91 -16.38
N GLN A 198 -14.24 -17.47 -15.37
CA GLN A 198 -15.32 -18.45 -15.50
C GLN A 198 -16.46 -18.09 -14.54
N LYS A 199 -17.69 -18.43 -14.91
CA LYS A 199 -18.88 -18.14 -14.09
C LYS A 199 -18.73 -18.56 -12.63
N ASN A 200 -18.25 -19.77 -12.37
CA ASN A 200 -18.02 -20.30 -11.03
C ASN A 200 -16.98 -19.51 -10.24
N LEU A 201 -15.88 -19.09 -10.86
CA LEU A 201 -14.85 -18.25 -10.24
C LEU A 201 -15.40 -16.85 -9.92
N ILE A 202 -16.15 -16.25 -10.85
CA ILE A 202 -16.83 -14.96 -10.62
C ILE A 202 -17.80 -15.08 -9.44
N ALA A 203 -18.62 -16.13 -9.39
CA ALA A 203 -19.57 -16.36 -8.29
C ALA A 203 -18.85 -16.49 -6.94
N LEU A 204 -17.71 -17.18 -6.89
CA LEU A 204 -16.89 -17.29 -5.68
C LEU A 204 -16.29 -15.94 -5.25
N SER A 205 -15.82 -15.13 -6.20
CA SER A 205 -15.32 -13.78 -5.91
C SER A 205 -16.43 -12.85 -5.39
N LEU A 206 -17.64 -12.95 -5.93
CA LEU A 206 -18.81 -12.21 -5.42
C LEU A 206 -19.23 -12.69 -4.02
N LEU A 207 -19.17 -14.00 -3.76
CA LEU A 207 -19.40 -14.55 -2.42
C LEU A 207 -18.35 -14.05 -1.42
N MET A 208 -17.08 -14.03 -1.80
CA MET A 208 -16.00 -13.47 -0.96
C MET A 208 -16.27 -12.02 -0.59
N ARG A 209 -16.65 -11.21 -1.60
CA ARG A 209 -17.03 -9.82 -1.37
C ARG A 209 -18.10 -9.71 -0.31
N ASP A 210 -19.13 -10.57 -0.36
CA ASP A 210 -20.22 -10.51 0.60
C ASP A 210 -19.84 -11.01 2.01
N VAL A 211 -18.90 -11.95 2.10
CA VAL A 211 -18.27 -12.39 3.36
C VAL A 211 -17.44 -11.27 4.01
N MET A 212 -16.87 -10.36 3.21
CA MET A 212 -15.89 -9.35 3.64
C MET A 212 -16.37 -7.89 3.53
N LYS A 213 -17.59 -7.64 3.07
CA LYS A 213 -18.06 -6.29 2.64
C LYS A 213 -18.00 -5.18 3.68
N ASP A 214 -18.07 -5.52 4.96
CA ASP A 214 -18.07 -4.59 6.09
C ASP A 214 -16.67 -4.38 6.70
N LEU A 215 -15.64 -5.04 6.15
CA LEU A 215 -14.27 -4.88 6.61
C LEU A 215 -13.65 -3.60 6.04
N PRO A 216 -12.78 -2.88 6.80
CA PRO A 216 -12.36 -3.20 8.16
C PRO A 216 -13.36 -2.71 9.22
N THR A 217 -13.79 -3.63 10.08
CA THR A 217 -14.60 -3.35 11.28
C THR A 217 -14.02 -4.10 12.47
N LYS A 218 -14.24 -3.60 13.69
CA LYS A 218 -13.72 -4.25 14.90
C LYS A 218 -14.42 -5.59 15.08
N LEU A 219 -13.63 -6.66 15.19
CA LEU A 219 -14.12 -8.03 15.38
C LEU A 219 -13.55 -8.63 16.66
N THR A 220 -14.23 -9.66 17.19
CA THR A 220 -13.57 -10.55 18.14
C THR A 220 -12.59 -11.46 17.40
N LYS A 221 -11.60 -12.01 18.12
CA LYS A 221 -10.69 -13.02 17.57
C LYS A 221 -11.44 -14.21 16.95
N GLN A 222 -12.54 -14.64 17.58
CA GLN A 222 -13.33 -15.78 17.09
C GLN A 222 -14.09 -15.44 15.81
N ASP A 223 -14.68 -14.24 15.71
CA ASP A 223 -15.35 -13.79 14.49
C ASP A 223 -14.36 -13.64 13.34
N ALA A 224 -13.15 -13.14 13.64
CA ALA A 224 -12.06 -13.05 12.66
C ALA A 224 -11.65 -14.44 12.14
N LEU A 225 -11.45 -15.41 13.04
CA LEU A 225 -11.13 -16.80 12.67
C LEU A 225 -12.25 -17.44 11.82
N SER A 226 -13.51 -17.26 12.20
CA SER A 226 -14.65 -17.78 11.43
C SER A 226 -14.73 -17.18 10.02
N ARG A 227 -14.43 -15.89 9.85
CA ARG A 227 -14.34 -15.28 8.51
C ARG A 227 -13.12 -15.75 7.73
N LEU A 228 -11.99 -16.02 8.39
CA LEU A 228 -10.82 -16.64 7.76
C LEU A 228 -11.10 -18.07 7.28
N GLU A 229 -11.91 -18.86 7.99
CA GLU A 229 -12.35 -20.19 7.53
C GLU A 229 -13.14 -20.10 6.21
N LYS A 230 -14.06 -19.13 6.12
CA LYS A 230 -14.82 -18.85 4.89
C LYS A 230 -13.90 -18.40 3.75
N TYR A 231 -12.94 -17.51 4.05
CA TYR A 231 -11.92 -17.06 3.10
C TYR A 231 -11.09 -18.24 2.57
N VAL A 232 -10.54 -19.07 3.45
CA VAL A 232 -9.75 -20.26 3.08
C VAL A 232 -10.59 -21.21 2.24
N THR A 233 -11.84 -21.46 2.63
CA THR A 233 -12.76 -22.34 1.88
C THR A 233 -13.00 -21.83 0.46
N ILE A 234 -13.30 -20.54 0.28
CA ILE A 234 -13.52 -19.96 -1.05
C ILE A 234 -12.23 -20.04 -1.87
N LYS A 235 -11.08 -19.67 -1.29
CA LYS A 235 -9.80 -19.70 -2.01
C LYS A 235 -9.36 -21.11 -2.40
N SER A 236 -9.52 -22.09 -1.52
CA SER A 236 -9.29 -23.49 -1.85
C SER A 236 -10.13 -23.93 -3.05
N GLU A 237 -11.39 -23.53 -3.09
CA GLU A 237 -12.29 -23.86 -4.21
C GLU A 237 -11.91 -23.11 -5.50
N GLU A 238 -11.56 -21.83 -5.43
CA GLU A 238 -11.04 -21.08 -6.58
C GLU A 238 -9.79 -21.76 -7.17
N ILE A 239 -8.85 -22.18 -6.31
CA ILE A 239 -7.64 -22.91 -6.72
C ILE A 239 -7.98 -24.26 -7.34
N ARG A 240 -8.96 -24.99 -6.78
CA ARG A 240 -9.39 -26.29 -7.31
C ARG A 240 -10.03 -26.19 -8.69
N LEU A 241 -10.75 -25.10 -8.95
CA LEU A 241 -11.45 -24.83 -10.21
C LEU A 241 -10.54 -24.21 -11.28
N ASP A 242 -9.32 -23.80 -10.92
CA ASP A 242 -8.37 -23.20 -11.82
C ASP A 242 -8.00 -24.16 -12.97
N SER A 243 -8.43 -23.81 -14.18
CA SER A 243 -8.15 -24.57 -15.39
C SER A 243 -6.98 -24.01 -16.21
N SER A 244 -6.28 -22.99 -15.70
CA SER A 244 -5.18 -22.35 -16.42
C SER A 244 -3.91 -23.22 -16.38
N ASN A 245 -3.12 -23.18 -17.45
CA ASN A 245 -1.89 -23.99 -17.56
C ASN A 245 -0.83 -23.62 -16.51
N GLY A 246 -0.91 -22.41 -15.92
CA GLY A 246 0.02 -21.90 -14.93
C GLY A 246 -0.48 -21.96 -13.49
N LEU A 247 -1.67 -22.53 -13.23
CA LEU A 247 -2.36 -22.43 -11.93
C LEU A 247 -2.42 -20.98 -11.44
N LEU A 248 -2.86 -20.07 -12.32
CA LEU A 248 -2.83 -18.63 -12.12
C LEU A 248 -3.60 -18.16 -10.89
N VAL A 249 -4.68 -18.81 -10.46
CA VAL A 249 -5.35 -18.48 -9.19
C VAL A 249 -4.37 -18.62 -8.02
N LYS A 250 -3.61 -19.71 -7.99
CA LYS A 250 -2.61 -19.98 -6.95
C LYS A 250 -1.35 -19.12 -7.12
N ASN A 251 -0.80 -19.10 -8.33
CA ASN A 251 0.56 -18.62 -8.61
C ASN A 251 0.60 -17.12 -8.97
N MET A 252 -0.51 -16.56 -9.44
CA MET A 252 -0.70 -15.13 -9.66
C MET A 252 -1.64 -14.55 -8.58
N GLY A 253 -2.86 -15.07 -8.43
CA GLY A 253 -3.91 -14.48 -7.59
C GLY A 253 -3.51 -14.36 -6.11
N LEU A 254 -2.99 -15.42 -5.50
CA LEU A 254 -2.53 -15.36 -4.10
C LEU A 254 -1.34 -14.42 -3.90
N TRP A 255 -0.50 -14.25 -4.94
CA TRP A 255 0.61 -13.30 -4.90
C TRP A 255 0.10 -11.85 -5.06
N GLN A 256 -0.88 -11.61 -5.92
CA GLN A 256 -1.52 -10.30 -6.04
C GLN A 256 -2.22 -9.90 -4.73
N GLU A 257 -2.88 -10.84 -4.04
CA GLU A 257 -3.41 -10.57 -2.69
C GLU A 257 -2.31 -10.24 -1.67
N GLN A 258 -1.12 -10.79 -1.84
CA GLN A 258 0.03 -10.47 -0.99
C GLN A 258 0.59 -9.08 -1.32
N VAL A 259 0.80 -8.74 -2.59
CA VAL A 259 1.45 -7.49 -3.00
C VAL A 259 0.45 -6.33 -2.97
N GLU A 260 -0.55 -6.37 -3.83
CA GLU A 260 -1.57 -5.31 -3.96
C GLU A 260 -2.47 -5.27 -2.73
N GLY A 261 -2.85 -6.43 -2.20
CA GLY A 261 -3.70 -6.48 -1.02
C GLY A 261 -3.02 -5.92 0.25
N SER A 262 -1.71 -6.12 0.43
CA SER A 262 -1.03 -5.51 1.58
C SER A 262 -0.75 -4.03 1.41
N ALA A 263 -0.50 -3.55 0.17
CA ALA A 263 -0.43 -2.12 -0.12
C ALA A 263 -1.79 -1.44 0.13
N TYR A 264 -2.88 -2.07 -0.34
CA TYR A 264 -4.24 -1.58 -0.14
C TYR A 264 -4.69 -1.60 1.33
N TYR A 265 -4.27 -2.62 2.09
CA TYR A 265 -4.45 -2.64 3.56
C TYR A 265 -3.78 -1.42 4.20
N VAL A 266 -2.52 -1.14 3.85
CA VAL A 266 -1.78 0.00 4.40
C VAL A 266 -2.45 1.32 4.07
N ASP A 267 -2.81 1.56 2.81
CA ASP A 267 -3.42 2.83 2.41
C ASP A 267 -4.81 3.04 3.05
N THR A 268 -5.60 1.98 3.17
CA THR A 268 -6.96 2.08 3.69
C THR A 268 -6.92 2.31 5.20
N MET A 269 -6.10 1.55 5.92
CA MET A 269 -5.93 1.72 7.36
C MET A 269 -5.31 3.08 7.71
N LEU A 270 -4.41 3.58 6.85
CA LEU A 270 -3.86 4.94 6.97
C LEU A 270 -4.94 6.00 6.77
N GLY A 271 -5.73 5.88 5.70
CA GLY A 271 -6.81 6.81 5.39
C GLY A 271 -7.81 6.91 6.55
N LYS A 272 -8.25 5.77 7.09
CA LYS A 272 -9.13 5.70 8.28
C LYS A 272 -8.53 6.35 9.53
N GLY A 273 -7.21 6.36 9.65
CA GLY A 273 -6.49 6.92 10.79
C GLY A 273 -6.29 8.44 10.74
N ILE A 274 -6.38 9.05 9.54
CA ILE A 274 -6.07 10.47 9.31
C ILE A 274 -7.33 11.26 8.93
N PHE A 275 -8.23 10.65 8.15
CA PHE A 275 -9.38 11.35 7.57
C PHE A 275 -10.69 10.98 8.29
N PRO A 276 -11.39 11.95 8.91
CA PRO A 276 -12.65 11.66 9.62
C PRO A 276 -13.74 11.04 8.74
N TYR A 277 -13.83 11.41 7.46
CA TYR A 277 -14.81 10.85 6.54
C TYR A 277 -14.49 9.40 6.14
N ALA A 278 -13.23 8.98 6.24
CA ALA A 278 -12.79 7.64 5.85
C ALA A 278 -13.14 6.56 6.90
N VAL A 279 -13.62 6.95 8.09
CA VAL A 279 -13.97 6.01 9.18
C VAL A 279 -14.99 4.94 8.74
N GLY A 280 -15.88 5.27 7.80
CA GLY A 280 -16.86 4.33 7.24
C GLY A 280 -16.39 3.54 6.00
N VAL A 281 -15.21 3.84 5.45
CA VAL A 281 -14.71 3.19 4.22
C VAL A 281 -14.41 1.71 4.49
N THR A 282 -14.90 0.85 3.61
CA THR A 282 -14.64 -0.59 3.57
C THR A 282 -13.67 -0.91 2.45
N PHE A 283 -13.00 -2.06 2.51
CA PHE A 283 -12.07 -2.48 1.46
C PHE A 283 -12.78 -2.63 0.11
N PHE A 284 -13.97 -3.25 0.09
CA PHE A 284 -14.77 -3.51 -1.11
C PHE A 284 -15.69 -2.36 -1.55
N GLY A 285 -15.61 -1.20 -0.90
CA GLY A 285 -16.52 -0.07 -1.16
C GLY A 285 -17.98 -0.36 -0.85
N SER A 286 -18.87 0.53 -1.29
CA SER A 286 -20.32 0.49 -1.02
C SER A 286 -21.15 -0.30 -2.03
N ASP A 287 -20.57 -0.66 -3.17
CA ASP A 287 -21.34 -0.98 -4.39
C ASP A 287 -21.81 -2.44 -4.43
N GLY A 288 -22.19 -3.04 -3.29
CA GLY A 288 -22.41 -4.49 -3.12
C GLY A 288 -23.03 -5.16 -4.35
N TYR A 289 -22.51 -6.28 -4.86
CA TYR A 289 -22.77 -6.90 -6.19
C TYR A 289 -22.82 -6.06 -7.49
N ASN A 290 -23.32 -4.83 -7.51
CA ASN A 290 -23.38 -3.98 -8.69
C ASN A 290 -22.03 -3.30 -8.93
N LEU A 291 -21.09 -4.06 -9.48
CA LEU A 291 -19.83 -3.53 -9.97
C LEU A 291 -20.11 -2.79 -11.28
N ASP A 292 -19.85 -1.49 -11.29
CA ASP A 292 -19.97 -0.66 -12.47
C ASP A 292 -18.80 -0.95 -13.43
N LEU A 293 -19.06 -1.78 -14.45
CA LEU A 293 -18.10 -2.10 -15.50
C LEU A 293 -18.08 -1.04 -16.63
N THR A 294 -18.79 0.08 -16.48
CA THR A 294 -18.92 1.09 -17.55
C THR A 294 -17.73 2.05 -17.63
N PHE A 295 -16.89 2.11 -16.58
CA PHE A 295 -15.70 2.99 -16.52
C PHE A 295 -14.42 2.33 -17.06
N GLY A 296 -14.51 1.59 -18.17
CA GLY A 296 -13.34 1.01 -18.85
C GLY A 296 -12.76 -0.25 -18.21
N LEU A 297 -13.15 -0.57 -16.97
CA LEU A 297 -12.86 -1.85 -16.34
C LEU A 297 -13.78 -2.91 -16.93
N ASN A 298 -13.19 -3.90 -17.58
CA ASN A 298 -13.94 -5.04 -18.05
C ASN A 298 -13.97 -6.16 -16.99
N ALA A 299 -14.71 -7.24 -17.27
CA ALA A 299 -14.77 -8.39 -16.36
C ALA A 299 -13.39 -9.04 -16.12
N GLN A 300 -12.47 -9.03 -17.10
CA GLN A 300 -11.10 -9.51 -16.93
C GLN A 300 -10.33 -8.66 -15.91
N GLU A 301 -10.44 -7.34 -16.00
CA GLU A 301 -9.77 -6.43 -15.08
C GLU A 301 -10.38 -6.51 -13.69
N THR A 302 -11.70 -6.55 -13.60
CA THR A 302 -12.41 -6.61 -12.32
C THR A 302 -12.10 -7.90 -11.54
N PHE A 303 -12.26 -9.06 -12.19
CA PHE A 303 -12.16 -10.36 -11.51
C PHE A 303 -10.77 -11.03 -11.66
N GLY A 304 -9.95 -10.58 -12.61
CA GLY A 304 -8.59 -11.07 -12.84
C GLY A 304 -7.48 -10.12 -12.38
N TRP A 305 -7.83 -8.95 -11.83
CA TRP A 305 -6.85 -8.00 -11.27
C TRP A 305 -7.37 -7.23 -10.05
N SER A 306 -8.37 -6.35 -10.22
CA SER A 306 -8.79 -5.39 -9.19
C SER A 306 -9.32 -6.06 -7.92
N TYR A 307 -9.94 -7.23 -8.03
CA TYR A 307 -10.47 -7.99 -6.89
C TYR A 307 -9.42 -8.35 -5.83
N PHE A 308 -8.14 -8.51 -6.21
CA PHE A 308 -7.08 -8.91 -5.28
C PHE A 308 -6.74 -7.85 -4.23
N TYR A 309 -6.96 -6.56 -4.55
CA TYR A 309 -6.73 -5.44 -3.64
C TYR A 309 -7.61 -5.57 -2.39
N PRO A 310 -8.95 -5.54 -2.50
CA PRO A 310 -9.82 -5.63 -1.33
C PRO A 310 -9.83 -7.02 -0.69
N SER A 311 -9.71 -8.12 -1.45
CA SER A 311 -9.71 -9.47 -0.87
C SER A 311 -8.44 -9.73 -0.05
N GLY A 312 -7.26 -9.37 -0.58
CA GLY A 312 -6.00 -9.50 0.14
C GLY A 312 -5.95 -8.59 1.38
N ALA A 313 -6.38 -7.33 1.26
CA ALA A 313 -6.44 -6.41 2.39
C ALA A 313 -7.37 -6.89 3.50
N SER A 314 -8.54 -7.42 3.12
CA SER A 314 -9.51 -8.01 4.04
C SER A 314 -8.93 -9.22 4.78
N ALA A 315 -8.24 -10.12 4.07
CA ALA A 315 -7.60 -11.28 4.68
C ALA A 315 -6.50 -10.87 5.67
N ILE A 316 -5.67 -9.88 5.33
CA ILE A 316 -4.63 -9.33 6.21
C ILE A 316 -5.23 -8.71 7.46
N PHE A 317 -6.29 -7.92 7.31
CA PHE A 317 -7.01 -7.34 8.44
C PHE A 317 -7.56 -8.43 9.38
N LEU A 318 -8.20 -9.46 8.82
CA LEU A 318 -8.72 -10.57 9.63
C LEU A 318 -7.61 -11.35 10.34
N LEU A 319 -6.46 -11.58 9.68
CA LEU A 319 -5.28 -12.20 10.29
C LEU A 319 -4.81 -11.40 11.51
N GLU A 320 -4.69 -10.08 11.38
CA GLU A 320 -4.34 -9.20 12.48
C GLU A 320 -5.38 -9.29 13.63
N GLN A 321 -6.68 -9.22 13.32
CA GLN A 321 -7.74 -9.36 14.33
C GLN A 321 -7.74 -10.73 15.02
N ALA A 322 -7.28 -11.78 14.32
CA ALA A 322 -7.10 -13.13 14.88
C ALA A 322 -5.83 -13.24 15.77
N GLY A 323 -5.00 -12.20 15.82
CA GLY A 323 -3.72 -12.17 16.55
C GLY A 323 -2.57 -12.84 15.80
N PHE A 324 -2.67 -12.97 14.47
CA PHE A 324 -1.55 -13.41 13.64
C PHE A 324 -0.54 -12.28 13.44
N ASP A 325 0.75 -12.63 13.48
CA ASP A 325 1.82 -11.70 13.14
C ASP A 325 1.90 -11.52 11.62
N ILE A 326 1.25 -10.47 11.10
CA ILE A 326 1.20 -10.16 9.67
C ILE A 326 2.59 -9.90 9.06
N LYS A 327 3.65 -9.66 9.85
CA LYS A 327 5.02 -9.56 9.34
C LYS A 327 5.55 -10.86 8.73
N LYS A 328 4.93 -12.00 9.06
CA LYS A 328 5.25 -13.28 8.40
C LYS A 328 4.91 -13.28 6.91
N ILE A 329 4.01 -12.40 6.47
CA ILE A 329 3.70 -12.20 5.05
C ILE A 329 4.93 -11.73 4.27
N GLU A 330 5.83 -10.95 4.90
CA GLU A 330 7.10 -10.54 4.27
C GLU A 330 8.01 -11.73 3.91
N LYS A 331 7.77 -12.92 4.48
CA LYS A 331 8.57 -14.12 4.25
C LYS A 331 8.03 -14.99 3.11
N GLY A 332 7.25 -14.42 2.21
CA GLY A 332 6.68 -15.12 1.05
C GLY A 332 5.42 -15.91 1.38
N LEU A 333 4.81 -15.68 2.53
CA LEU A 333 3.54 -16.30 2.91
C LEU A 333 2.38 -15.47 2.36
N SER A 334 1.57 -16.05 1.48
CA SER A 334 0.34 -15.40 1.02
C SER A 334 -0.67 -15.26 2.17
N PRO A 335 -1.62 -14.30 2.10
CA PRO A 335 -2.71 -14.21 3.08
C PRO A 335 -3.50 -15.52 3.22
N TYR A 336 -3.73 -16.24 2.11
CA TYR A 336 -4.32 -17.58 2.10
C TYR A 336 -3.51 -18.59 2.94
N ALA A 337 -2.21 -18.70 2.70
CA ALA A 337 -1.37 -19.66 3.42
C ALA A 337 -1.25 -19.29 4.91
N ALA A 338 -1.21 -17.99 5.23
CA ALA A 338 -1.27 -17.51 6.61
C ALA A 338 -2.58 -17.88 7.29
N ALA A 339 -3.71 -17.66 6.63
CA ALA A 339 -5.03 -17.99 7.14
C ALA A 339 -5.16 -19.49 7.39
N LYS A 340 -4.81 -20.32 6.39
CA LYS A 340 -4.84 -21.78 6.47
C LYS A 340 -3.96 -22.33 7.60
N SER A 341 -2.90 -21.61 8.01
CA SER A 341 -2.04 -22.03 9.11
C SER A 341 -2.65 -21.83 10.51
N ILE A 342 -3.71 -21.01 10.64
CA ILE A 342 -4.32 -20.70 11.94
C ILE A 342 -5.79 -21.12 12.04
N VAL A 343 -6.44 -21.45 10.92
CA VAL A 343 -7.78 -22.02 10.92
C VAL A 343 -7.68 -23.55 10.87
N SER A 344 -8.43 -24.23 11.73
CA SER A 344 -8.42 -25.69 11.84
C SER A 344 -9.53 -26.29 10.99
N ILE A 345 -9.46 -26.11 9.68
CA ILE A 345 -10.45 -26.64 8.72
C ILE A 345 -9.79 -27.68 7.80
N ASP A 346 -10.36 -28.89 7.75
CA ASP A 346 -9.92 -29.93 6.82
C ASP A 346 -10.71 -29.86 5.50
N GLU A 347 -10.29 -30.62 4.48
CA GLU A 347 -10.93 -30.59 3.15
C GLU A 347 -12.42 -30.96 3.18
N ASN A 348 -12.84 -31.87 4.07
CA ASN A 348 -14.25 -32.25 4.18
C ASN A 348 -15.06 -31.15 4.87
N ASP A 349 -14.49 -30.47 5.85
CA ASP A 349 -15.08 -29.29 6.47
C ASP A 349 -15.15 -28.11 5.50
N GLU A 350 -14.13 -27.90 4.65
CA GLU A 350 -14.16 -26.87 3.58
C GLU A 350 -15.37 -27.12 2.64
N VAL A 351 -15.60 -28.36 2.20
CA VAL A 351 -16.76 -28.70 1.34
C VAL A 351 -18.09 -28.45 2.06
N ARG A 352 -18.21 -28.87 3.32
CA ARG A 352 -19.44 -28.64 4.12
C ARG A 352 -19.69 -27.15 4.34
N LEU A 353 -18.65 -26.39 4.68
CA LEU A 353 -18.74 -24.96 4.92
C LEU A 353 -19.12 -24.21 3.64
N LEU A 354 -18.55 -24.59 2.48
CA LEU A 354 -18.94 -24.00 1.20
C LEU A 354 -20.42 -24.25 0.91
N ALA A 355 -20.90 -25.48 1.11
CA ALA A 355 -22.32 -25.81 0.93
C ALA A 355 -23.21 -24.99 1.87
N GLN A 356 -22.81 -24.83 3.13
CA GLN A 356 -23.52 -24.01 4.10
C GLN A 356 -23.53 -22.52 3.70
N MET A 357 -22.40 -21.99 3.23
CA MET A 357 -22.32 -20.61 2.75
C MET A 357 -23.25 -20.35 1.57
N LYS A 358 -23.44 -21.32 0.67
CA LYS A 358 -24.41 -21.20 -0.43
C LYS A 358 -25.86 -21.14 0.05
N ILE A 359 -26.14 -21.56 1.29
CA ILE A 359 -27.45 -21.43 1.95
C ILE A 359 -27.54 -20.10 2.71
N ASP A 360 -26.48 -19.72 3.42
CA ASP A 360 -26.45 -18.55 4.30
C ASP A 360 -26.38 -17.21 3.56
N TYR A 361 -25.83 -17.22 2.35
CA TYR A 361 -25.65 -16.05 1.48
C TYR A 361 -26.60 -16.16 0.28
N PRO A 362 -26.94 -15.05 -0.40
CA PRO A 362 -27.89 -15.06 -1.51
C PRO A 362 -27.29 -15.69 -2.79
N TRP A 363 -26.96 -16.99 -2.73
CA TRP A 363 -26.23 -17.71 -3.77
C TRP A 363 -26.94 -17.71 -5.12
N ASP A 364 -28.26 -17.92 -5.14
CA ASP A 364 -29.03 -17.87 -6.39
C ASP A 364 -28.88 -16.51 -7.10
N LEU A 365 -28.87 -15.40 -6.33
CA LEU A 365 -28.64 -14.07 -6.87
C LEU A 365 -27.19 -13.92 -7.35
N ILE A 366 -26.21 -14.38 -6.56
CA ILE A 366 -24.80 -14.37 -6.92
C ILE A 366 -24.56 -15.11 -8.25
N GLU A 367 -25.19 -16.27 -8.45
CA GLU A 367 -25.04 -17.06 -9.68
C GLU A 367 -25.64 -16.37 -10.91
N VAL A 368 -26.77 -15.66 -10.74
CA VAL A 368 -27.36 -14.84 -11.81
C VAL A 368 -26.44 -13.69 -12.19
N ILE A 369 -25.92 -12.95 -11.19
CA ILE A 369 -25.02 -11.82 -11.44
C ILE A 369 -23.70 -12.30 -12.05
N ALA A 370 -23.16 -13.43 -11.57
CA ALA A 370 -21.96 -14.03 -12.13
C ALA A 370 -22.13 -14.47 -13.59
N GLU A 371 -23.30 -15.02 -13.93
CA GLU A 371 -23.64 -15.34 -15.32
C GLU A 371 -23.65 -14.08 -16.20
N ASP A 372 -24.22 -12.99 -15.72
CA ASP A 372 -24.30 -11.74 -16.48
C ASP A 372 -22.91 -11.12 -16.70
N TYR A 373 -22.03 -11.13 -15.69
CA TYR A 373 -20.64 -10.71 -15.87
C TYR A 373 -19.86 -11.64 -16.79
N TYR A 374 -20.09 -12.94 -16.71
CA TYR A 374 -19.44 -13.90 -17.61
C TYR A 374 -19.88 -13.70 -19.07
N LYS A 375 -21.16 -13.44 -19.32
CA LYS A 375 -21.64 -13.09 -20.67
C LYS A 375 -21.00 -11.80 -21.19
N GLN A 376 -20.86 -10.79 -20.33
CA GLN A 376 -20.18 -9.54 -20.70
C GLN A 376 -18.71 -9.79 -21.05
N TYR A 377 -18.01 -10.64 -20.29
CA TYR A 377 -16.65 -11.07 -20.61
C TYR A 377 -16.56 -11.73 -22.00
N LEU A 378 -17.44 -12.68 -22.31
CA LEU A 378 -17.46 -13.37 -23.61
C LEU A 378 -17.81 -12.47 -24.80
N SER A 379 -18.36 -11.28 -24.56
CA SER A 379 -18.75 -10.32 -25.60
C SER A 379 -17.67 -9.31 -25.99
N GLN A 380 -16.53 -9.33 -25.29
CA GLN A 380 -15.34 -8.52 -25.56
C GLN A 380 -14.38 -9.30 -26.46
#